data_AF-A0A7X7KWJ6-F1
#
_entry.id   AF-A0A7X7KWJ6-F1
#
_cell.length_a   1.000
_cell.length_b   1.000
_cell.length_c   1.000
_cell.angle_alpha   90.00
_cell.angle_beta   90.00
_cell.angle_gamma   90.00
#
_symmetry.space_group_name_H-M   'P 1'
#
loop_
_entity.id
_entity.type
_entity.pdbx_description
1 polymer ?
#
loop_
_entity_poly.entity_id
_entity_poly.type
_entity_poly.pdbx_seq_one_letter_code
_entity_poly.pdbx_strand_id
1 'polypeptide(L)'
;MLTLVLLMAAALLRAAGEPELLRIAADPGGHGALYRLGAKRVLVVEGTPEQMGAAHGRLLSADIPHVATRTMALIGAGLAVKKGEWFYDRVDEIMRRASPHTPPRFLRECRAMAAAAGVPERDVMSCNFFTELFHCSGVAVRGSASAGGKVIHARVLDYMRDIHLQKYAVVQVFLPDEGHPWMSLGYAGFLGTVTAMNARGLAIGEMGGGGEGAWDGMPMN
;
A
#
# COMPACT_ATOMS: atom_id res chain seq x y z
N MET A 1 42.36 17.58 3.44
CA MET A 1 41.44 16.71 4.22
C MET A 1 40.03 16.70 3.64
N LEU A 2 39.36 17.84 3.44
CA LEU A 2 37.96 17.89 2.98
C LEU A 2 37.71 17.23 1.61
N THR A 3 38.62 17.41 0.65
CA THR A 3 38.55 16.79 -0.69
C THR A 3 38.68 15.27 -0.65
N LEU A 4 39.50 14.75 0.27
CA LEU A 4 39.70 13.31 0.45
C LEU A 4 38.46 12.65 1.07
N VAL A 5 37.81 13.34 2.01
CA VAL A 5 36.54 12.91 2.63
C VAL A 5 35.40 12.90 1.61
N LEU A 6 35.32 13.92 0.73
CA LEU A 6 34.31 13.97 -0.33
C LEU A 6 34.52 12.90 -1.41
N LEU A 7 35.77 12.60 -1.76
CA LEU A 7 36.10 11.52 -2.70
C LEU A 7 35.82 10.13 -2.09
N MET A 8 36.12 9.93 -0.81
CA MET A 8 35.75 8.71 -0.09
C MET A 8 34.24 8.55 0.04
N ALA A 9 33.51 9.63 0.34
CA ALA A 9 32.04 9.60 0.40
C ALA A 9 31.44 9.30 -0.99
N ALA A 10 31.92 9.92 -2.05
CA ALA A 10 31.49 9.62 -3.42
C ALA A 10 31.84 8.20 -3.86
N ALA A 11 33.00 7.68 -3.44
CA ALA A 11 33.41 6.29 -3.66
C ALA A 11 32.57 5.31 -2.84
N LEU A 12 32.18 5.64 -1.61
CA LEU A 12 31.28 4.85 -0.76
C LEU A 12 29.83 4.87 -1.27
N LEU A 13 29.35 6.01 -1.79
CA LEU A 13 28.06 6.08 -2.48
C LEU A 13 28.05 5.31 -3.80
N ARG A 14 29.19 5.23 -4.50
CA ARG A 14 29.37 4.38 -5.69
C ARG A 14 29.59 2.89 -5.36
N ALA A 15 30.20 2.59 -4.22
CA ALA A 15 30.48 1.23 -3.74
C ALA A 15 29.32 0.61 -2.97
N ALA A 16 28.40 1.43 -2.45
CA ALA A 16 27.04 1.02 -2.18
C ALA A 16 26.38 0.76 -3.55
N GLY A 17 26.73 -0.38 -4.16
CA GLY A 17 26.14 -0.82 -5.42
C GLY A 17 24.63 -0.69 -5.35
N GLU A 18 24.00 -0.35 -6.48
CA GLU A 18 22.54 -0.28 -6.54
C GLU A 18 21.99 -1.59 -5.96
N PRO A 19 21.07 -1.52 -4.98
CA PRO A 19 20.56 -2.72 -4.35
C PRO A 19 20.01 -3.64 -5.44
N GLU A 20 20.51 -4.86 -5.51
CA GLU A 20 20.05 -5.84 -6.49
C GLU A 20 18.61 -6.24 -6.19
N LEU A 21 17.79 -6.36 -7.24
CA LEU A 21 16.43 -6.85 -7.12
C LEU A 21 16.43 -8.39 -7.08
N LEU A 22 16.49 -8.96 -5.88
CA LEU A 22 16.55 -10.40 -5.67
C LEU A 22 15.15 -11.02 -5.63
N ARG A 23 14.86 -12.00 -6.49
CA ARG A 23 13.60 -12.76 -6.42
C ARG A 23 13.60 -13.70 -5.21
N ILE A 24 12.61 -13.54 -4.34
CA ILE A 24 12.43 -14.31 -3.11
C ILE A 24 11.44 -15.46 -3.31
N ALA A 25 10.37 -15.23 -4.06
CA ALA A 25 9.36 -16.24 -4.35
C ALA A 25 8.68 -15.96 -5.69
N ALA A 26 8.10 -17.01 -6.28
CA ALA A 26 7.23 -16.93 -7.44
C ALA A 26 5.87 -17.51 -7.06
N ASP A 27 4.80 -16.92 -7.58
CA ASP A 27 3.46 -17.43 -7.39
C ASP A 27 3.30 -18.78 -8.12
N PRO A 28 2.82 -19.85 -7.45
CA PRO A 28 2.61 -21.14 -8.12
C PRO A 28 1.61 -21.08 -9.28
N GLY A 29 0.69 -20.11 -9.26
CA GLY A 29 -0.27 -19.88 -10.34
C GLY A 29 0.32 -19.11 -11.53
N GLY A 30 1.58 -18.65 -11.43
CA GLY A 30 2.24 -17.88 -12.50
C GLY A 30 1.82 -16.41 -12.58
N HIS A 31 1.09 -15.90 -11.58
CA HIS A 31 0.49 -14.55 -11.61
C HIS A 31 1.21 -13.53 -10.72
N GLY A 32 2.45 -13.82 -10.34
CA GLY A 32 3.24 -12.86 -9.58
C GLY A 32 4.58 -13.38 -9.08
N ALA A 33 5.36 -12.46 -8.53
CA ALA A 33 6.62 -12.75 -7.86
C ALA A 33 6.89 -11.75 -6.74
N LEU A 34 7.56 -12.21 -5.70
CA LEU A 34 8.03 -11.38 -4.60
C LEU A 34 9.54 -11.21 -4.71
N TYR A 35 10.00 -9.98 -4.60
CA TYR A 35 11.40 -9.60 -4.65
C TYR A 35 11.81 -8.84 -3.38
N ARG A 36 13.12 -8.72 -3.20
CA ARG A 36 13.76 -7.89 -2.20
C ARG A 36 14.69 -6.89 -2.90
N LEU A 37 14.53 -5.62 -2.55
CA LEU A 37 15.37 -4.51 -2.99
C LEU A 37 15.97 -3.85 -1.76
N GLY A 38 17.18 -4.27 -1.37
CA GLY A 38 17.77 -3.90 -0.08
C GLY A 38 16.85 -4.32 1.08
N ALA A 39 16.39 -3.36 1.88
CA ALA A 39 15.45 -3.61 2.98
C ALA A 39 13.97 -3.64 2.56
N LYS A 40 13.65 -3.33 1.29
CA LYS A 40 12.28 -3.21 0.80
C LYS A 40 11.81 -4.53 0.18
N ARG A 41 10.53 -4.85 0.37
CA ARG A 41 9.83 -5.89 -0.41
C ARG A 41 9.23 -5.27 -1.65
N VAL A 42 9.33 -5.96 -2.78
CA VAL A 42 8.67 -5.56 -4.03
C VAL A 42 7.80 -6.73 -4.49
N LEU A 43 6.48 -6.57 -4.42
CA LEU A 43 5.52 -7.51 -4.95
C LEU A 43 5.17 -7.10 -6.38
N VAL A 44 5.22 -8.05 -7.32
CA VAL A 44 4.71 -7.88 -8.68
C VAL A 44 3.60 -8.90 -8.88
N VAL A 45 2.43 -8.45 -9.32
CA VAL A 45 1.27 -9.30 -9.63
C VAL A 45 0.70 -8.96 -10.99
N GLU A 46 0.17 -9.96 -11.69
CA GLU A 46 -0.36 -9.80 -13.05
C GLU A 46 -1.63 -10.62 -13.33
N GLY A 47 -2.45 -10.12 -14.24
CA GLY A 47 -3.65 -10.80 -14.74
C GLY A 47 -4.97 -10.17 -14.28
N THR A 48 -5.99 -11.01 -14.15
CA THR A 48 -7.31 -10.63 -13.61
C THR A 48 -7.23 -10.25 -12.13
N PRO A 49 -8.22 -9.50 -11.59
CA PRO A 49 -8.24 -9.16 -10.16
C PRO A 49 -8.16 -10.38 -9.24
N GLU A 50 -8.82 -11.48 -9.61
CA GLU A 50 -8.79 -12.72 -8.86
C GLU A 50 -7.39 -13.36 -8.86
N GLN A 51 -6.71 -13.36 -10.00
CA GLN A 51 -5.34 -13.86 -10.14
C GLN A 51 -4.34 -13.01 -9.35
N MET A 52 -4.40 -11.69 -9.50
CA MET A 52 -3.53 -10.76 -8.76
C MET A 52 -3.75 -10.86 -7.25
N GLY A 53 -5.02 -10.89 -6.81
CA GLY A 53 -5.37 -11.01 -5.41
C GLY A 53 -4.87 -12.32 -4.82
N ALA A 54 -5.09 -13.43 -5.52
CA ALA A 54 -4.62 -14.74 -5.06
C ALA A 54 -3.08 -14.84 -5.01
N ALA A 55 -2.37 -14.26 -5.99
CA ALA A 55 -0.91 -14.20 -5.99
C ALA A 55 -0.38 -13.35 -4.83
N HIS A 56 -0.95 -12.16 -4.60
CA HIS A 56 -0.64 -11.31 -3.45
C HIS A 56 -0.83 -12.09 -2.14
N GLY A 57 -2.00 -12.72 -1.96
CA GLY A 57 -2.34 -13.50 -0.77
C GLY A 57 -1.36 -14.62 -0.48
N ARG A 58 -0.96 -15.41 -1.50
CA ARG A 58 0.02 -16.49 -1.32
C ARG A 58 1.42 -15.96 -1.03
N LEU A 59 1.90 -15.00 -1.82
CA LEU A 59 3.27 -14.47 -1.73
C LEU A 59 3.53 -13.71 -0.44
N LEU A 60 2.51 -13.10 0.16
CA LEU A 60 2.60 -12.37 1.42
C LEU A 60 1.80 -13.04 2.55
N SER A 61 1.50 -14.34 2.44
CA SER A 61 0.75 -15.11 3.45
C SER A 61 1.37 -15.07 4.86
N ALA A 62 2.69 -14.91 4.95
CA ALA A 62 3.38 -14.76 6.24
C ALA A 62 3.24 -13.35 6.85
N ASP A 63 2.99 -12.32 6.03
CA ASP A 63 2.95 -10.91 6.45
C ASP A 63 1.49 -10.42 6.62
N ILE A 64 0.55 -10.84 5.76
CA ILE A 64 -0.86 -10.38 5.75
C ILE A 64 -1.56 -10.57 7.11
N PRO A 65 -1.49 -11.72 7.81
CA PRO A 65 -2.16 -11.87 9.11
C PRO A 65 -1.65 -10.89 10.18
N HIS A 66 -0.40 -10.45 10.08
CA HIS A 66 0.13 -9.44 11.01
C HIS A 66 -0.47 -8.06 10.75
N VAL A 67 -0.82 -7.74 9.51
CA VAL A 67 -1.41 -6.46 9.14
C VAL A 67 -2.93 -6.51 9.27
N ALA A 68 -3.58 -7.35 8.47
CA ALA A 68 -5.03 -7.37 8.31
C ALA A 68 -5.77 -7.82 9.57
N THR A 69 -5.17 -8.74 10.35
CA THR A 69 -5.78 -9.25 11.59
C THR A 69 -5.20 -8.55 12.82
N ARG A 70 -3.89 -8.64 13.04
CA ARG A 70 -3.28 -8.20 14.32
C ARG A 70 -3.21 -6.68 14.46
N THR A 71 -2.68 -5.98 13.46
CA THR A 71 -2.59 -4.51 13.51
C THR A 71 -3.99 -3.89 13.51
N MET A 72 -4.95 -4.41 12.74
CA MET A 72 -6.33 -3.93 12.79
C MET A 72 -6.99 -4.14 14.15
N ALA A 73 -6.78 -5.29 14.80
CA ALA A 73 -7.28 -5.51 16.16
C ALA A 73 -6.70 -4.52 17.17
N LEU A 74 -5.40 -4.19 17.05
CA LEU A 74 -4.74 -3.20 17.92
C LEU A 74 -5.29 -1.79 17.70
N ILE A 75 -5.47 -1.37 16.44
CA ILE A 75 -6.11 -0.10 16.10
C ILE A 75 -7.53 -0.07 16.67
N GLY A 76 -8.26 -1.17 16.50
CA GLY A 76 -9.64 -1.26 16.95
C GLY A 76 -9.79 -1.17 18.46
N ALA A 77 -8.92 -1.84 19.21
CA ALA A 77 -8.85 -1.72 20.66
C ALA A 77 -8.54 -0.27 21.11
N GLY A 78 -7.57 0.38 20.44
CA GLY A 78 -7.23 1.77 20.73
C GLY A 78 -8.39 2.75 20.48
N LEU A 79 -9.11 2.58 19.37
CA LEU A 79 -10.29 3.40 19.05
C LEU A 79 -11.44 3.14 20.03
N ALA A 80 -11.69 1.89 20.40
CA ALA A 80 -12.71 1.54 21.39
C ALA A 80 -12.42 2.18 22.75
N VAL A 81 -11.17 2.13 23.23
CA VAL A 81 -10.78 2.78 24.48
C VAL A 81 -10.89 4.30 24.41
N LYS A 82 -10.52 4.91 23.27
CA LYS A 82 -10.45 6.37 23.14
C LYS A 82 -11.81 7.02 22.86
N LYS A 83 -12.62 6.41 22.00
CA LYS A 83 -13.89 6.98 21.49
C LYS A 83 -15.13 6.27 22.04
N GLY A 84 -14.99 5.10 22.68
CA GLY A 84 -16.13 4.29 23.12
C GLY A 84 -16.87 3.59 21.97
N GLU A 85 -16.31 3.59 20.77
CA GLU A 85 -16.91 3.00 19.57
C GLU A 85 -16.22 1.69 19.21
N TRP A 86 -17.00 0.66 18.87
CA TRP A 86 -16.42 -0.59 18.40
C TRP A 86 -15.93 -0.42 16.96
N PHE A 87 -14.62 -0.56 16.75
CA PHE A 87 -13.97 -0.33 15.46
C PHE A 87 -14.58 -1.12 14.32
N TYR A 88 -14.93 -2.38 14.56
CA TYR A 88 -15.50 -3.20 13.52
C TYR A 88 -16.91 -2.77 13.12
N ASP A 89 -17.71 -2.21 14.03
CA ASP A 89 -19.03 -1.67 13.68
C ASP A 89 -18.88 -0.45 12.77
N ARG A 90 -17.88 0.40 13.07
CA ARG A 90 -17.54 1.56 12.24
C ARG A 90 -17.05 1.13 10.86
N VAL A 91 -16.16 0.15 10.79
CA VAL A 91 -15.65 -0.37 9.51
C VAL A 91 -16.75 -1.06 8.71
N ASP A 92 -17.64 -1.82 9.35
CA ASP A 92 -18.79 -2.42 8.69
C ASP A 92 -19.74 -1.33 8.13
N GLU A 93 -19.92 -0.21 8.84
CA GLU A 93 -20.67 0.95 8.33
C GLU A 93 -20.02 1.54 7.08
N ILE A 94 -18.70 1.79 7.12
CA ILE A 94 -17.92 2.29 5.99
C ILE A 94 -18.07 1.34 4.80
N MET A 95 -17.82 0.04 5.02
CA MET A 95 -17.92 -0.98 3.98
C MET A 95 -19.33 -0.99 3.37
N ARG A 96 -20.39 -0.95 4.16
CA ARG A 96 -21.77 -0.93 3.67
C ARG A 96 -22.06 0.30 2.79
N ARG A 97 -21.55 1.47 3.15
CA ARG A 97 -21.80 2.74 2.45
C ARG A 97 -20.92 2.92 1.20
N ALA A 98 -19.64 2.55 1.30
CA ALA A 98 -18.67 2.75 0.23
C ALA A 98 -18.66 1.62 -0.81
N SER A 99 -18.98 0.37 -0.44
CA SER A 99 -18.91 -0.78 -1.37
C SER A 99 -19.71 -0.61 -2.67
N PRO A 100 -20.92 -0.01 -2.70
CA PRO A 100 -21.66 0.26 -3.94
C PRO A 100 -20.93 1.20 -4.91
N HIS A 101 -20.00 2.00 -4.40
CA HIS A 101 -19.22 2.97 -5.16
C HIS A 101 -17.78 2.51 -5.41
N THR A 102 -17.34 1.45 -4.73
CA THR A 102 -16.02 0.83 -4.95
C THR A 102 -16.01 0.09 -6.29
N PRO A 103 -15.00 0.33 -7.16
CA PRO A 103 -14.86 -0.43 -8.39
C PRO A 103 -14.84 -1.95 -8.12
N PRO A 104 -15.71 -2.75 -8.76
CA PRO A 104 -15.88 -4.17 -8.42
C PRO A 104 -14.59 -5.00 -8.48
N ARG A 105 -13.63 -4.60 -9.33
CA ARG A 105 -12.33 -5.27 -9.45
C ARG A 105 -11.59 -5.35 -8.11
N PHE A 106 -11.60 -4.29 -7.30
CA PHE A 106 -10.89 -4.28 -6.02
C PHE A 106 -11.54 -5.20 -4.99
N LEU A 107 -12.88 -5.26 -4.98
CA LEU A 107 -13.61 -6.18 -4.11
C LEU A 107 -13.28 -7.65 -4.44
N ARG A 108 -13.22 -8.00 -5.74
CA ARG A 108 -12.86 -9.36 -6.17
C ARG A 108 -11.41 -9.71 -5.82
N GLU A 109 -10.49 -8.75 -5.98
CA GLU A 109 -9.08 -8.89 -5.60
C GLU A 109 -8.91 -9.10 -4.08
N CYS A 110 -9.61 -8.32 -3.24
CA CYS A 110 -9.61 -8.50 -1.78
C CYS A 110 -10.07 -9.91 -1.38
N ARG A 111 -11.16 -10.41 -1.97
CA ARG A 111 -11.69 -11.74 -1.66
C ARG A 111 -10.73 -12.86 -2.04
N ALA A 112 -10.16 -12.78 -3.25
CA ALA A 112 -9.18 -13.74 -3.71
C ALA A 112 -7.91 -13.73 -2.85
N MET A 113 -7.48 -12.54 -2.41
CA MET A 113 -6.37 -12.40 -1.48
C MET A 113 -6.66 -13.05 -0.13
N ALA A 114 -7.81 -12.75 0.49
CA ALA A 114 -8.17 -13.32 1.78
C ALA A 114 -8.18 -14.86 1.75
N ALA A 115 -8.81 -15.43 0.73
CA ALA A 115 -8.84 -16.87 0.52
C ALA A 115 -7.43 -17.47 0.36
N ALA A 116 -6.58 -16.82 -0.43
CA ALA A 116 -5.21 -17.26 -0.68
C ALA A 116 -4.25 -17.10 0.51
N ALA A 117 -4.44 -16.07 1.34
CA ALA A 117 -3.67 -15.85 2.56
C ALA A 117 -4.17 -16.69 3.74
N GLY A 118 -5.33 -17.36 3.62
CA GLY A 118 -5.92 -18.16 4.70
C GLY A 118 -6.43 -17.32 5.86
N VAL A 119 -6.91 -16.11 5.59
CA VAL A 119 -7.47 -15.18 6.58
C VAL A 119 -8.95 -14.91 6.31
N PRO A 120 -9.75 -14.51 7.32
CA PRO A 120 -11.14 -14.13 7.09
C PRO A 120 -11.26 -13.00 6.05
N GLU A 121 -12.23 -13.10 5.14
CA GLU A 121 -12.51 -12.03 4.16
C GLU A 121 -12.70 -10.68 4.84
N ARG A 122 -13.40 -10.67 5.98
CA ARG A 122 -13.63 -9.47 6.77
C ARG A 122 -12.33 -8.77 7.16
N ASP A 123 -11.26 -9.49 7.48
CA ASP A 123 -10.00 -8.90 7.93
C ASP A 123 -9.34 -8.12 6.79
N VAL A 124 -9.26 -8.71 5.58
CA VAL A 124 -8.71 -8.04 4.40
C VAL A 124 -9.60 -6.87 3.97
N MET A 125 -10.91 -7.05 3.99
CA MET A 125 -11.84 -5.97 3.67
C MET A 125 -11.72 -4.82 4.67
N SER A 126 -11.72 -5.11 5.96
CA SER A 126 -11.54 -4.10 7.02
C SER A 126 -10.22 -3.37 6.87
N CYS A 127 -9.14 -4.11 6.62
CA CYS A 127 -7.81 -3.58 6.35
C CYS A 127 -7.74 -2.65 5.14
N ASN A 128 -8.68 -2.72 4.20
CA ASN A 128 -8.71 -1.81 3.07
C ASN A 128 -9.64 -0.63 3.32
N PHE A 129 -10.83 -0.85 3.89
CA PHE A 129 -11.79 0.22 4.17
C PHE A 129 -11.48 1.05 5.42
N PHE A 130 -10.62 0.60 6.34
CA PHE A 130 -10.26 1.41 7.53
C PHE A 130 -9.42 2.66 7.17
N THR A 131 -8.84 2.69 5.97
CA THR A 131 -7.97 3.79 5.54
C THR A 131 -8.73 5.12 5.45
N GLU A 132 -10.06 5.08 5.29
CA GLU A 132 -10.98 6.22 5.37
C GLU A 132 -10.93 7.01 6.70
N LEU A 133 -10.25 6.47 7.73
CA LEU A 133 -10.12 7.08 9.05
C LEU A 133 -8.78 7.81 9.29
N PHE A 134 -7.91 7.88 8.27
CA PHE A 134 -6.56 8.42 8.43
C PHE A 134 -6.25 9.52 7.41
N HIS A 135 -5.30 10.38 7.77
CA HIS A 135 -4.95 11.57 7.01
C HIS A 135 -3.43 11.67 6.88
N CYS A 136 -2.96 12.03 5.68
CA CYS A 136 -1.54 12.08 5.34
C CYS A 136 -1.11 13.46 4.88
N SER A 137 0.19 13.65 4.59
CA SER A 137 0.75 14.89 4.05
C SER A 137 1.42 14.66 2.69
N GLY A 138 1.32 15.63 1.78
CA GLY A 138 1.91 15.54 0.46
C GLY A 138 2.28 16.90 -0.13
N VAL A 139 3.20 16.89 -1.09
CA VAL A 139 3.63 18.08 -1.84
C VAL A 139 3.86 17.75 -3.31
N ALA A 140 3.36 18.62 -4.19
CA ALA A 140 3.63 18.57 -5.61
C ALA A 140 4.11 19.95 -6.07
N VAL A 141 5.30 20.02 -6.68
CA VAL A 141 5.88 21.25 -7.24
C VAL A 141 6.26 21.04 -8.70
N ARG A 142 6.21 22.12 -9.49
CA ARG A 142 6.59 22.12 -10.91
C ARG A 142 7.09 23.51 -11.35
N GLY A 143 7.62 23.60 -12.57
CA GLY A 143 8.02 24.88 -13.16
C GLY A 143 9.16 25.54 -12.37
N SER A 144 9.06 26.85 -12.10
CA SER A 144 10.10 27.59 -11.36
C SER A 144 10.33 27.08 -9.93
N ALA A 145 9.38 26.34 -9.35
CA ALA A 145 9.52 25.72 -8.02
C ALA A 145 10.32 24.40 -8.03
N SER A 146 10.90 24.01 -9.18
CA SER A 146 11.58 22.72 -9.37
C SER A 146 12.79 22.85 -10.31
N ALA A 147 13.84 22.08 -10.06
CA ALA A 147 15.01 22.05 -10.95
C ALA A 147 14.63 21.58 -12.36
N GLY A 148 14.84 22.44 -13.36
CA GLY A 148 14.53 22.15 -14.76
C GLY A 148 13.03 22.07 -15.07
N GLY A 149 12.15 22.60 -14.22
CA GLY A 149 10.71 22.63 -14.46
C GLY A 149 9.97 21.30 -14.27
N LYS A 150 10.65 20.26 -13.80
CA LYS A 150 10.11 18.91 -13.64
C LYS A 150 9.08 18.84 -12.53
N VAL A 151 8.10 17.94 -12.67
CA VAL A 151 7.21 17.62 -11.55
C VAL A 151 8.00 16.86 -10.49
N ILE A 152 8.04 17.38 -9.27
CA ILE A 152 8.49 16.65 -8.08
C ILE A 152 7.27 16.43 -7.22
N HIS A 153 6.97 15.17 -6.96
CA HIS A 153 5.84 14.75 -6.15
C HIS A 153 6.37 13.89 -5.00
N ALA A 154 6.11 14.33 -3.77
CA ALA A 154 6.54 13.65 -2.56
C ALA A 154 5.36 13.52 -1.59
N ARG A 155 5.38 12.43 -0.83
CA ARG A 155 4.33 12.11 0.13
C ARG A 155 4.94 11.53 1.40
N VAL A 156 4.33 11.87 2.52
CA VAL A 156 4.61 11.28 3.84
C VAL A 156 3.35 10.55 4.30
N LEU A 157 3.49 9.26 4.57
CA LEU A 157 2.43 8.39 5.07
C LEU A 157 2.61 8.15 6.55
N ASP A 158 1.71 8.71 7.36
CA ASP A 158 1.83 8.69 8.81
C ASP A 158 0.85 7.69 9.42
N TYR A 159 1.40 6.69 10.12
CA TYR A 159 0.69 5.79 11.01
C TYR A 159 1.43 5.71 12.35
N MET A 160 0.75 5.25 13.41
CA MET A 160 1.38 5.09 14.71
C MET A 160 2.59 4.15 14.64
N ARG A 161 3.78 4.61 15.04
CA ARG A 161 5.01 3.80 14.99
C ARG A 161 4.88 2.46 15.73
N ASP A 162 4.16 2.47 16.84
CA ASP A 162 4.09 1.36 17.79
C ASP A 162 3.10 0.27 17.37
N ILE A 163 2.29 0.49 16.32
CA ILE A 163 1.50 -0.58 15.68
C ILE A 163 2.32 -1.43 14.68
N HIS A 164 3.61 -1.10 14.52
CA HIS A 164 4.62 -1.85 13.76
C HIS A 164 4.33 -2.06 12.26
N LEU A 165 3.43 -1.28 11.67
CA LEU A 165 3.04 -1.38 10.26
C LEU A 165 4.22 -1.20 9.30
N GLN A 166 5.23 -0.39 9.67
CA GLN A 166 6.46 -0.19 8.92
C GLN A 166 7.27 -1.47 8.63
N LYS A 167 7.11 -2.53 9.43
CA LYS A 167 7.79 -3.82 9.20
C LYS A 167 7.24 -4.56 7.98
N TYR A 168 6.04 -4.20 7.55
CA TYR A 168 5.26 -4.85 6.51
C TYR A 168 5.09 -3.96 5.27
N ALA A 169 5.94 -2.94 5.10
CA ALA A 169 5.89 -2.08 3.92
C ALA A 169 6.29 -2.82 2.64
N VAL A 170 5.52 -2.62 1.58
CA VAL A 170 5.67 -3.29 0.28
C VAL A 170 5.52 -2.28 -0.85
N VAL A 171 6.47 -2.28 -1.79
CA VAL A 171 6.27 -1.69 -3.12
C VAL A 171 5.48 -2.71 -3.93
N GLN A 172 4.29 -2.35 -4.38
CA GLN A 172 3.39 -3.25 -5.08
C GLN A 172 3.28 -2.79 -6.53
N VAL A 173 3.55 -3.66 -7.48
CA VAL A 173 3.45 -3.42 -8.92
C VAL A 173 2.35 -4.31 -9.47
N PHE A 174 1.38 -3.70 -10.13
CA PHE A 174 0.20 -4.35 -10.67
C PHE A 174 0.23 -4.28 -12.19
N LEU A 175 0.11 -5.42 -12.84
CA LEU A 175 0.03 -5.59 -14.29
C LEU A 175 -1.36 -6.16 -14.65
N PRO A 176 -2.43 -5.35 -14.56
CA PRO A 176 -3.78 -5.83 -14.82
C PRO A 176 -4.00 -6.12 -16.30
N ASP A 177 -4.84 -7.11 -16.62
CA ASP A 177 -5.28 -7.38 -18.00
C ASP A 177 -6.04 -6.20 -18.63
N GLU A 178 -6.67 -5.37 -17.78
CA GLU A 178 -7.41 -4.18 -18.18
C GLU A 178 -6.82 -2.92 -17.54
N GLY A 179 -6.52 -1.92 -18.37
CA GLY A 179 -6.03 -0.61 -17.93
C GLY A 179 -4.52 -0.44 -18.11
N HIS A 180 -3.87 0.25 -17.18
CA HIS A 180 -2.45 0.54 -17.25
C HIS A 180 -1.70 -0.09 -16.09
N PRO A 181 -0.51 -0.66 -16.32
CA PRO A 181 0.42 -1.01 -15.26
C PRO A 181 0.61 0.16 -14.29
N TRP A 182 0.57 -0.14 -13.01
CA TRP A 182 0.69 0.86 -11.96
C TRP A 182 1.39 0.29 -10.74
N MET A 183 1.87 1.16 -9.87
CA MET A 183 2.49 0.78 -8.62
C MET A 183 1.93 1.57 -7.45
N SER A 184 1.91 0.93 -6.29
CA SER A 184 1.54 1.50 -5.00
C SER A 184 2.67 1.30 -4.00
N LEU A 185 2.87 2.27 -3.11
CA LEU A 185 3.65 2.03 -1.89
C LEU A 185 2.68 1.92 -0.71
N GLY A 186 2.56 0.71 -0.17
CA GLY A 186 1.63 0.39 0.91
C GLY A 186 2.20 -0.68 1.85
N TYR A 187 1.31 -1.53 2.36
CA TYR A 187 1.66 -2.61 3.28
C TYR A 187 1.11 -3.94 2.77
N ALA A 188 1.63 -5.06 3.29
CA ALA A 188 1.10 -6.38 2.99
C ALA A 188 -0.42 -6.44 3.29
N GLY A 189 -1.23 -6.82 2.29
CA GLY A 189 -2.68 -6.87 2.41
C GLY A 189 -3.43 -5.59 2.00
N PHE A 190 -2.71 -4.49 1.74
CA PHE A 190 -3.33 -3.25 1.26
C PHE A 190 -3.45 -3.30 -0.27
N LEU A 191 -4.67 -3.11 -0.75
CA LEU A 191 -5.07 -2.88 -2.13
C LEU A 191 -5.51 -1.45 -2.31
N GLY A 192 -5.49 -1.01 -3.57
CA GLY A 192 -5.69 0.38 -3.88
C GLY A 192 -4.48 1.21 -3.46
N THR A 193 -4.65 2.53 -3.30
CA THR A 193 -3.51 3.39 -2.99
C THR A 193 -3.85 4.81 -2.59
N VAL A 194 -2.98 5.33 -1.72
CA VAL A 194 -2.83 6.74 -1.40
C VAL A 194 -1.45 7.29 -1.82
N THR A 195 -0.57 6.43 -2.35
CA THR A 195 0.72 6.74 -2.99
C THR A 195 0.91 5.89 -4.24
N ALA A 196 0.68 6.43 -5.42
CA ALA A 196 0.83 5.65 -6.65
C ALA A 196 1.43 6.42 -7.81
N MET A 197 1.91 5.63 -8.77
CA MET A 197 2.17 6.11 -10.12
C MET A 197 1.86 5.02 -11.14
N ASN A 198 1.58 5.41 -12.38
CA ASN A 198 1.32 4.48 -13.47
C ASN A 198 2.32 4.63 -14.63
N ALA A 199 2.29 3.66 -15.54
CA ALA A 199 3.15 3.62 -16.72
C ALA A 199 2.89 4.76 -17.73
N ARG A 200 1.83 5.55 -17.55
CA ARG A 200 1.51 6.73 -18.39
C ARG A 200 1.96 8.04 -17.76
N GLY A 201 2.70 7.99 -16.65
CA GLY A 201 3.29 9.17 -16.01
C GLY A 201 2.33 9.93 -15.08
N LEU A 202 1.16 9.36 -14.75
CA LEU A 202 0.31 9.90 -13.69
C LEU A 202 0.88 9.49 -12.33
N ALA A 203 0.99 10.44 -11.41
CA ALA A 203 1.32 10.20 -10.01
C ALA A 203 0.19 10.72 -9.12
N ILE A 204 -0.18 9.95 -8.10
CA ILE A 204 -1.26 10.23 -7.16
C ILE A 204 -0.69 10.21 -5.75
N GLY A 205 -1.03 11.24 -4.97
CA GLY A 205 -0.71 11.37 -3.56
C GLY A 205 -1.93 11.92 -2.87
N GLU A 206 -2.37 11.23 -1.84
CA GLU A 206 -3.51 11.65 -1.03
C GLU A 206 -3.03 12.35 0.25
N MET A 207 -3.81 13.35 0.64
CA MET A 207 -3.71 14.10 1.89
C MET A 207 -5.12 14.26 2.44
N GLY A 208 -5.28 13.91 3.72
CA GLY A 208 -6.59 13.74 4.30
C GLY A 208 -7.29 15.08 4.48
N GLY A 209 -8.60 15.11 4.24
CA GLY A 209 -9.46 16.26 4.45
C GLY A 209 -10.48 16.02 5.56
N GLY A 210 -11.28 17.04 5.90
CA GLY A 210 -12.33 16.95 6.92
C GLY A 210 -13.59 16.16 6.50
N GLY A 211 -13.45 15.17 5.61
CA GLY A 211 -14.56 14.40 5.03
C GLY A 211 -14.95 13.12 5.78
N GLU A 212 -14.37 12.86 6.96
CA GLU A 212 -14.71 11.68 7.78
C GLU A 212 -16.24 11.60 7.98
N GLY A 213 -16.84 10.46 7.64
CA GLY A 213 -18.29 10.22 7.71
C GLY A 213 -19.04 10.39 6.38
N ALA A 214 -18.41 10.95 5.35
CA ALA A 214 -18.97 11.08 4.00
C ALA A 214 -18.64 9.87 3.10
N TRP A 215 -19.11 8.68 3.48
CA TRP A 215 -18.74 7.41 2.83
C TRP A 215 -19.70 6.94 1.72
N ASP A 216 -20.71 7.74 1.36
CA ASP A 216 -21.62 7.43 0.24
C ASP A 216 -21.00 7.88 -1.11
N GLY A 217 -19.77 7.41 -1.36
CA GLY A 217 -18.95 7.77 -2.50
C GLY A 217 -17.82 6.76 -2.70
N MET A 218 -17.03 6.97 -3.75
CA MET A 218 -15.86 6.12 -4.01
C MET A 218 -14.90 6.24 -2.82
N PRO A 219 -14.48 5.13 -2.20
CA PRO A 219 -13.51 5.19 -1.11
C PRO A 219 -12.18 5.76 -1.61
N MET A 220 -11.43 6.30 -0.68
CA MET A 220 -10.14 6.94 -0.89
C MET A 220 -9.08 5.97 -1.43
N ASN A 221 -9.10 4.71 -1.00
CA ASN A 221 -8.07 3.71 -1.30
C ASN A 221 -8.37 2.87 -2.55
#